data_AF-A0A5B8XY57-F1
#
_entry.id   AF-A0A5B8XY57-F1
#
_cell.length_a   1.000
_cell.length_b   1.000
_cell.length_c   1.000
_cell.angle_alpha   90.00
_cell.angle_beta   90.00
_cell.angle_gamma   90.00
#
_symmetry.space_group_name_H-M   'P 1'
#
loop_
_entity.id
_entity.type
_entity.pdbx_description
1 polymer ?
#
loop_
_entity_poly.entity_id
_entity_poly.type
_entity_poly.pdbx_seq_one_letter_code
_entity_poly.pdbx_strand_id
1 'polypeptide(L)'
;MEALLDIECTEDELLFNAYLDGELSPDEVREFKERLLREPEFKREWEEFSQVMGGLHALPMEFAPNDFVDKVQSRIRTRSRGAFFAESILFRQRAPYEVVAVVMLIVMASAYLLLGAPHDTQMRDLVEPPTLEP
;
A
#
# COMPACT_ATOMS: atom_id res chain seq x y z
N MET A 1 8.59 -16.82 24.82
CA MET A 1 9.37 -17.75 23.97
C MET A 1 9.12 -17.33 22.54
N GLU A 2 9.68 -16.18 22.18
CA GLU A 2 9.54 -15.56 20.88
C GLU A 2 10.93 -15.63 20.28
N ALA A 3 11.26 -16.81 19.75
CA ALA A 3 12.40 -16.97 18.86
C ALA A 3 11.98 -16.32 17.55
N LEU A 4 12.04 -14.99 17.52
CA LEU A 4 12.26 -14.25 16.29
C LEU A 4 13.62 -14.77 15.82
N LEU A 5 13.60 -15.77 14.93
CA LEU A 5 14.80 -16.15 14.21
C LEU A 5 15.24 -14.86 13.50
N ASP A 6 16.26 -14.21 14.03
CA ASP A 6 17.16 -13.41 13.22
C ASP A 6 17.67 -14.41 12.17
N ILE A 7 16.97 -14.48 11.04
CA ILE A 7 17.47 -15.14 9.84
C ILE A 7 18.57 -14.19 9.36
N GLU A 8 19.73 -14.29 9.98
CA GLU A 8 20.95 -13.69 9.49
C GLU A 8 21.30 -14.43 8.20
N CYS A 9 20.72 -13.98 7.08
CA CYS A 9 21.20 -14.41 5.78
C CYS A 9 22.62 -13.87 5.62
N THR A 10 23.56 -14.78 5.45
CA THR A 10 24.95 -14.43 5.16
C THR A 10 25.05 -13.72 3.81
N GLU A 11 26.09 -12.91 3.62
CA GLU A 11 26.32 -12.24 2.34
C GLU A 11 26.49 -13.25 1.19
N ASP A 12 27.08 -14.41 1.45
CA ASP A 12 27.24 -15.47 0.47
C ASP A 12 25.91 -16.13 0.09
N GLU A 13 25.00 -16.35 1.04
CA GLU A 13 23.64 -16.83 0.74
C GLU A 13 22.85 -15.82 -0.10
N LEU A 14 23.00 -14.51 0.17
CA LEU A 14 22.39 -13.48 -0.67
C LEU A 14 22.94 -13.54 -2.10
N LEU A 15 24.25 -13.71 -2.24
CA LEU A 15 24.92 -13.85 -3.53
C LEU A 15 24.48 -15.12 -4.28
N PHE A 16 24.28 -16.24 -3.57
CA PHE A 16 23.76 -17.48 -4.14
C PHE A 16 22.34 -17.33 -4.68
N ASN A 17 21.46 -16.67 -3.93
CA ASN A 17 20.09 -16.37 -4.39
C ASN A 17 20.11 -15.48 -5.64
N ALA A 18 20.86 -14.38 -5.60
CA ALA A 18 20.96 -13.47 -6.75
C ALA A 18 21.51 -14.16 -8.00
N TYR A 19 22.46 -15.09 -7.86
CA TYR A 19 22.95 -15.89 -8.98
C TYR A 19 21.90 -16.89 -9.50
N LEU A 20 21.13 -17.53 -8.62
CA LEU A 20 20.06 -18.48 -8.98
C LEU A 20 18.90 -17.79 -9.71
N ASP A 21 18.52 -16.60 -9.23
CA ASP A 21 17.44 -15.78 -9.81
C ASP A 21 17.87 -15.04 -11.09
N GLY A 22 19.18 -15.05 -11.39
CA GLY A 22 19.74 -14.39 -12.57
C GLY A 22 19.80 -12.86 -12.45
N GLU A 23 19.85 -12.34 -11.23
CA GLU A 23 19.90 -10.90 -10.93
C GLU A 23 21.31 -10.32 -10.97
N LEU A 24 22.35 -11.17 -11.03
CA LEU A 24 23.74 -10.73 -11.17
C LEU A 24 24.05 -10.21 -12.57
N SER A 25 24.80 -9.11 -12.64
CA SER A 25 25.35 -8.59 -13.89
C SER A 25 26.37 -9.55 -14.52
N PRO A 26 26.70 -9.41 -15.81
CA PRO A 26 27.66 -10.30 -16.48
C PRO A 26 29.06 -10.33 -15.83
N ASP A 27 29.50 -9.21 -15.27
CA ASP A 27 30.79 -9.10 -14.59
C ASP A 27 30.76 -9.81 -13.23
N GLU A 28 29.68 -9.65 -12.46
CA GLU A 28 29.47 -10.34 -11.17
C GLU A 28 29.33 -11.86 -11.37
N VAL A 29 28.67 -12.30 -12.43
CA VAL A 29 28.59 -13.72 -12.79
C VAL A 29 29.97 -14.30 -13.07
N ARG A 30 30.86 -13.55 -13.74
CA ARG A 30 32.23 -14.00 -13.99
C ARG A 30 33.01 -14.11 -12.68
N GLU A 31 32.95 -13.08 -11.83
CA GLU A 31 33.62 -13.08 -10.53
C GLU A 31 33.14 -14.22 -9.63
N PHE A 32 31.82 -14.46 -9.59
CA PHE A 32 31.22 -15.58 -8.87
C PHE A 32 31.78 -16.93 -9.33
N LYS A 33 31.87 -17.15 -10.65
CA LYS A 33 32.44 -18.37 -11.24
C LYS A 33 33.93 -18.51 -10.98
N GLU A 34 34.67 -17.41 -11.00
CA GLU A 34 36.10 -17.42 -10.65
C GLU A 34 36.30 -17.78 -9.18
N ARG A 35 35.47 -17.24 -8.29
CA ARG A 35 35.49 -17.54 -6.86
C ARG A 35 35.16 -19.02 -6.60
N LEU A 36 34.16 -19.59 -7.28
CA LEU A 36 33.86 -21.03 -7.28
C LEU A 36 35.04 -21.92 -7.67
N LEU A 37 35.93 -21.44 -8.54
CA LEU A 37 37.13 -22.19 -8.96
C LEU A 37 38.30 -22.02 -7.99
N ARG A 38 38.42 -20.84 -7.38
CA ARG A 38 39.53 -20.48 -6.48
C ARG A 38 39.33 -21.01 -5.07
N GLU A 39 38.09 -20.99 -4.57
CA GLU A 39 37.76 -21.24 -3.17
C GLU A 39 36.94 -22.54 -3.03
N PRO A 40 37.55 -23.64 -2.57
CA PRO A 40 36.86 -24.93 -2.48
C PRO A 40 35.77 -24.96 -1.40
N GLU A 41 35.90 -24.16 -0.34
CA GLU A 41 34.87 -24.05 0.71
C GLU A 41 33.60 -23.37 0.17
N PHE A 42 33.74 -22.24 -0.52
CA PHE A 42 32.65 -21.53 -1.19
C PHE A 42 31.93 -22.43 -2.22
N LYS A 43 32.69 -23.24 -2.96
CA LYS A 43 32.13 -24.23 -3.88
C LYS A 43 31.28 -25.28 -3.18
N ARG A 44 31.75 -25.80 -2.04
CA ARG A 44 31.01 -26.80 -1.26
C ARG A 44 29.70 -26.22 -0.73
N GLU A 45 29.72 -24.99 -0.23
CA GLU A 45 28.54 -24.28 0.26
C GLU A 45 27.53 -24.04 -0.87
N TRP A 46 27.99 -23.61 -2.05
CA TRP A 46 27.15 -23.49 -3.23
C TRP A 46 26.51 -24.83 -3.65
N GLU A 47 27.28 -25.93 -3.63
CA GLU A 47 26.75 -27.26 -3.97
C GLU A 47 25.65 -27.68 -3.00
N GLU A 48 25.85 -27.53 -1.69
CA GLU A 48 24.84 -27.82 -0.65
C GLU A 48 23.58 -26.96 -0.83
N PHE A 49 23.76 -25.65 -1.02
CA PHE A 49 22.67 -24.71 -1.30
C PHE A 49 21.88 -25.11 -2.55
N SER A 50 22.57 -25.37 -3.66
CA SER A 50 21.95 -25.72 -4.94
C SER A 50 21.22 -27.06 -4.89
N GLN A 51 21.67 -28.00 -4.06
CA GLN A 51 20.99 -29.28 -3.87
C GLN A 51 19.64 -29.09 -3.16
N VAL A 52 19.61 -28.25 -2.12
CA VAL A 52 18.37 -27.93 -1.40
C VAL A 52 17.39 -27.21 -2.32
N MET A 53 17.83 -26.18 -3.03
CA MET A 53 16.97 -25.43 -3.95
C MET A 53 16.52 -26.27 -5.15
N GLY A 54 17.40 -27.15 -5.67
CA GLY A 54 17.06 -28.09 -6.73
C GLY A 54 15.94 -29.06 -6.33
N GLY A 55 15.93 -29.50 -5.07
CA GLY A 55 14.83 -30.32 -4.52
C GLY A 55 13.49 -29.58 -4.49
N LEU A 56 13.49 -28.27 -4.22
CA LEU A 56 12.29 -27.44 -4.24
C LEU A 56 11.76 -27.24 -5.67
N HIS A 57 12.65 -26.96 -6.63
CA HIS A 57 12.29 -26.82 -8.04
C HIS A 57 11.80 -28.13 -8.67
N ALA A 58 12.23 -29.28 -8.14
CA ALA A 58 11.78 -30.59 -8.59
C ALA A 58 10.37 -30.96 -8.11
N LEU A 59 9.76 -30.16 -7.22
CA LEU A 59 8.38 -30.39 -6.82
C LEU A 59 7.45 -30.23 -8.03
N PRO A 60 6.48 -31.15 -8.20
CA PRO A 60 5.53 -31.04 -9.28
C PRO A 60 4.75 -29.73 -9.12
N MET A 61 4.90 -28.83 -10.08
CA MET A 61 3.98 -27.70 -10.21
C MET A 61 2.63 -28.24 -10.66
N GLU A 62 1.77 -28.54 -9.70
CA GLU A 62 0.36 -28.79 -9.98
C GLU A 62 -0.29 -27.47 -10.40
N PHE A 63 -0.81 -27.44 -11.63
CA PHE A 63 -1.64 -26.34 -12.06
C PHE A 63 -2.90 -26.31 -11.19
N ALA A 64 -3.18 -25.14 -10.62
CA ALA A 64 -4.43 -24.92 -9.91
C ALA A 64 -5.61 -25.23 -10.86
N PRO A 65 -6.62 -25.99 -10.40
CA PRO A 65 -7.85 -26.18 -11.17
C PRO A 65 -8.46 -24.84 -11.59
N ASN A 66 -9.12 -24.80 -12.75
CA ASN A 66 -9.75 -23.57 -13.27
C ASN A 66 -10.74 -22.92 -12.28
N ASP A 67 -11.30 -23.70 -11.36
CA ASP A 67 -12.27 -23.26 -10.34
C ASP A 67 -11.65 -22.97 -8.96
N PHE A 68 -10.32 -23.00 -8.85
CA PHE A 68 -9.60 -22.81 -7.59
C PHE A 68 -9.89 -21.45 -6.96
N VAL A 69 -9.85 -20.39 -7.76
CA VAL A 69 -10.10 -19.01 -7.31
C VAL A 69 -11.51 -18.90 -6.76
N ASP A 70 -12.51 -19.42 -7.47
CA ASP A 70 -13.92 -19.37 -7.06
C ASP A 70 -14.15 -20.12 -5.74
N LYS A 71 -13.52 -21.29 -5.58
CA LYS A 71 -13.59 -22.09 -4.35
C LYS A 71 -12.95 -21.37 -3.16
N VAL A 72 -11.79 -20.74 -3.35
CA VAL A 72 -11.10 -19.98 -2.30
C VAL A 72 -11.92 -18.76 -1.90
N GLN A 73 -12.43 -18.00 -2.88
CA GLN A 73 -13.28 -16.84 -2.62
C GLN A 73 -14.58 -17.22 -1.88
N SER A 74 -15.25 -18.28 -2.32
CA SER A 74 -16.45 -18.81 -1.65
C SER A 74 -16.17 -19.24 -0.21
N ARG A 75 -15.03 -19.90 0.04
CA ARG A 75 -14.62 -20.34 1.38
C ARG A 75 -14.26 -19.16 2.29
N ILE A 76 -13.53 -18.16 1.79
CA ILE A 76 -13.20 -16.93 2.54
C ILE A 76 -14.49 -16.16 2.84
N ARG A 77 -15.40 -16.02 1.88
CA ARG A 77 -16.68 -15.33 2.07
C ARG A 77 -17.56 -16.02 3.13
N THR A 78 -17.65 -17.35 3.07
CA THR A 78 -18.39 -18.14 4.05
C THR A 78 -17.79 -18.02 5.46
N ARG A 79 -16.46 -18.05 5.58
CA ARG A 79 -15.76 -17.99 6.87
C ARG A 79 -15.70 -16.58 7.47
N SER A 80 -15.57 -15.54 6.64
CA SER A 80 -15.49 -14.14 7.08
C SER A 80 -16.86 -13.47 7.27
N ARG A 81 -17.97 -14.15 6.94
CA ARG A 81 -19.34 -13.57 6.92
C ARG A 81 -19.40 -12.22 6.19
N GLY A 82 -18.52 -12.00 5.21
CA GLY A 82 -18.43 -10.75 4.45
C GLY A 82 -17.61 -9.62 5.09
N ALA A 83 -17.06 -9.79 6.31
CA ALA A 83 -16.27 -8.75 6.98
C ALA A 83 -15.00 -8.36 6.20
N PHE A 84 -14.33 -9.34 5.58
CA PHE A 84 -13.05 -9.13 4.90
C PHE A 84 -13.18 -8.38 3.55
N PHE A 85 -14.35 -8.45 2.91
CA PHE A 85 -14.61 -7.72 1.66
C PHE A 85 -15.40 -6.42 1.89
N ALA A 86 -16.11 -6.30 3.03
CA ALA A 86 -16.83 -5.10 3.42
C ALA A 86 -15.91 -3.93 3.82
N GLU A 87 -14.69 -4.22 4.31
CA GLU A 87 -13.74 -3.16 4.68
C GLU A 87 -13.27 -2.32 3.49
N SER A 88 -13.35 -2.83 2.25
CA SER A 88 -12.96 -2.05 1.06
C SER A 88 -14.03 -1.07 0.56
N ILE A 89 -15.30 -1.23 0.94
CA ILE A 89 -16.37 -0.32 0.48
C ILE A 89 -16.48 0.90 1.41
N LEU A 90 -16.19 0.73 2.70
CA LEU A 90 -16.22 1.83 3.66
C LEU A 90 -14.90 2.62 3.75
N PHE A 91 -13.75 2.04 3.39
CA PHE A 91 -12.44 2.68 3.55
C PHE A 91 -11.72 3.09 2.24
N ARG A 92 -12.29 2.84 1.04
CA ARG A 92 -11.59 3.09 -0.25
C ARG A 92 -11.87 4.41 -0.95
N GLN A 93 -12.73 5.28 -0.44
CA GLN A 93 -12.82 6.63 -0.99
C GLN A 93 -12.86 7.63 0.15
N ARG A 94 -11.78 8.40 0.28
CA ARG A 94 -11.71 9.71 0.94
C ARG A 94 -13.12 10.28 1.03
N ALA A 95 -13.63 10.60 2.22
CA ALA A 95 -14.82 11.43 2.30
C ALA A 95 -14.55 12.66 1.42
N PRO A 96 -15.21 12.81 0.25
CA PRO A 96 -14.90 13.92 -0.63
C PRO A 96 -15.28 15.15 0.17
N TYR A 97 -14.32 16.06 0.35
CA TYR A 97 -14.49 17.30 1.10
C TYR A 97 -15.79 18.05 0.70
N GLU A 98 -16.24 17.83 -0.54
CA GLU A 98 -17.52 18.22 -1.11
C GLU A 98 -18.73 17.91 -0.21
N VAL A 99 -18.87 16.68 0.33
CA VAL A 99 -20.02 16.31 1.16
C VAL A 99 -19.99 17.04 2.50
N VAL A 100 -18.80 17.17 3.10
CA VAL A 100 -18.62 17.93 4.35
C VAL A 100 -18.97 19.41 4.13
N ALA A 101 -18.54 20.00 3.01
CA ALA A 101 -18.85 21.37 2.64
C ALA A 101 -20.35 21.59 2.42
N VAL A 102 -21.04 20.67 1.72
CA VAL A 102 -22.49 20.75 1.50
C VAL A 102 -23.26 20.67 2.82
N VAL A 103 -22.88 19.76 3.71
CA VAL A 103 -23.51 19.64 5.04
C VAL A 103 -23.30 20.92 5.85
N MET A 104 -22.07 21.46 5.88
CA MET A 104 -21.78 22.73 6.56
C MET A 104 -22.57 23.90 5.97
N LEU A 105 -22.73 23.96 4.65
CA LEU A 105 -23.50 25.01 3.98
C LEU A 105 -24.99 24.93 4.33
N ILE A 106 -25.56 23.73 4.38
CA ILE A 106 -26.96 23.52 4.81
C ILE A 106 -27.14 23.94 6.28
N VAL A 107 -26.19 23.58 7.15
CA VAL A 107 -26.22 23.98 8.57
C VAL A 107 -26.15 25.50 8.72
N MET A 108 -25.23 26.16 8.00
CA MET A 108 -25.09 27.62 8.01
C MET A 108 -26.33 28.33 7.46
N ALA A 109 -26.88 27.86 6.34
CA ALA A 109 -28.10 28.41 5.76
C ALA A 109 -29.30 28.25 6.70
N SER A 110 -29.43 27.09 7.34
CA SER A 110 -30.49 26.83 8.32
C SER A 110 -30.34 27.75 9.54
N ALA A 111 -29.12 27.91 10.05
CA ALA A 111 -28.83 28.81 11.15
C ALA A 111 -29.13 30.28 10.77
N TYR A 112 -28.76 30.71 9.57
CA TYR A 112 -29.03 32.07 9.07
C TYR A 112 -30.53 32.36 8.97
N LEU A 113 -31.31 31.41 8.46
CA LEU A 113 -32.77 31.55 8.38
C LEU A 113 -33.43 31.61 9.77
N LEU A 114 -32.90 30.86 10.74
CA LEU A 114 -33.43 30.83 12.10
C LEU A 114 -33.01 32.02 12.96
N LEU A 115 -31.77 32.52 12.82
CA LEU A 115 -31.27 33.65 13.61
C LEU A 115 -31.56 35.02 12.99
N GLY A 116 -31.96 35.08 11.72
CA GLY A 116 -32.26 36.33 11.01
C GLY A 116 -30.99 37.04 10.52
N ALA A 117 -31.06 37.57 9.29
CA ALA A 117 -29.98 38.31 8.65
C ALA A 117 -29.59 39.56 9.48
N PRO A 118 -28.31 39.76 9.84
CA PRO A 118 -27.88 41.02 10.43
C PRO A 118 -28.05 42.13 9.38
N HIS A 119 -29.02 43.02 9.61
CA HIS A 119 -29.26 44.20 8.79
C HIS A 119 -28.07 45.16 8.94
N ASP A 120 -27.24 45.24 7.90
CA ASP A 120 -26.16 46.22 7.83
C ASP A 120 -26.78 47.61 7.68
N THR A 121 -26.82 48.35 8.79
CA THR A 121 -27.42 49.68 8.90
C THR A 121 -26.31 50.68 9.15
N GLN A 122 -25.39 50.88 8.20
CA GLN A 122 -24.35 51.90 8.36
C GLN A 122 -23.66 52.34 7.06
N MET A 123 -24.41 52.79 6.05
CA MET A 123 -23.86 53.58 4.94
C MET A 123 -24.86 54.64 4.41
N ARG A 124 -25.62 55.28 5.30
CA ARG A 124 -26.59 56.33 4.90
C ARG A 124 -26.37 57.70 5.53
N ASP A 125 -25.28 57.90 6.25
CA ASP A 125 -24.97 59.16 6.95
C ASP A 125 -23.77 59.93 6.38
N LEU A 126 -23.28 59.58 5.18
CA LEU A 126 -22.17 60.30 4.54
C LEU A 126 -22.61 61.23 3.39
N VAL A 127 -23.91 61.45 3.22
CA VAL A 127 -24.45 62.35 2.17
C VAL A 127 -25.40 63.36 2.81
N GLU A 128 -24.86 64.22 3.67
CA GLU A 128 -25.51 65.50 3.99
C GLU A 128 -24.68 66.60 3.29
N PRO A 129 -25.17 67.18 2.17
CA PRO A 129 -24.45 68.25 1.50
C PRO A 129 -24.54 69.54 2.33
N PRO A 130 -23.46 70.34 2.43
CA PRO A 130 -23.49 71.57 3.21
C PRO A 130 -24.47 72.58 2.59
N THR A 131 -25.41 73.05 3.40
CA THR A 131 -26.32 74.15 3.06
C THR A 131 -25.54 75.45 2.87
N LEU A 132 -25.61 76.01 1.66
CA LEU A 132 -25.23 77.39 1.39
C LEU A 132 -26.39 78.29 1.79
N GLU A 133 -26.23 79.05 2.87
CA GLU A 133 -27.16 80.14 3.21
C GLU A 133 -26.97 81.32 2.24
N PRO A 134 -28.05 82.01 1.82
CA PRO A 134 -28.00 83.14 0.88
C PRO A 134 -27.46 84.44 1.50
#